data_AF-A0A3A9W9V4-F1
#
_entry.id   AF-A0A3A9W9V4-F1
#
_cell.length_a   1.000
_cell.length_b   1.000
_cell.length_c   1.000
_cell.angle_alpha   90.00
_cell.angle_beta   90.00
_cell.angle_gamma   90.00
#
_symmetry.space_group_name_H-M   'P 1'
#
loop_
_entity.id
_entity.type
_entity.pdbx_description
1 polymer ?
#
loop_
_entity_poly.entity_id
_entity_poly.type
_entity_poly.pdbx_seq_one_letter_code
_entity_poly.pdbx_strand_id
1 'polypeptide(L)'
;MDQSEKELEKQKKLLEIKEHQIKNKTIWLAILIPLIISLVSNIFSYINNEDSNKRIFTNNQISAFLESDEEYYEVRKKMKFLTDAGLLGEDSKGEILESLEKHLTSYSDHSEYFLQGDIQFMRALKYQNNDSLIKNKHVRDSVIYTNYKNAIKNFTKSIAINKNGYTTYNQLGTVYYNLALYSEYDYFYEDAIKYYDSSYAIKPRDNPIFYKALCLYQLGDCKKFNKLLKNKELRELSKKRKSLLKQYSEFCIN
;
A
#
# COMPACT_ATOMS: atom_id res chain seq x y z
N MET A 1 37.28 -17.40 -43.44
CA MET A 1 35.84 -17.14 -43.43
C MET A 1 35.55 -16.09 -44.48
N ASP A 2 34.93 -16.52 -45.57
CA ASP A 2 34.65 -15.69 -46.75
C ASP A 2 33.67 -14.55 -46.39
N GLN A 3 33.71 -13.44 -47.14
CA GLN A 3 32.86 -12.28 -46.90
C GLN A 3 31.37 -12.65 -46.97
N SER A 4 31.03 -13.63 -47.81
CA SER A 4 29.72 -14.26 -47.91
C SER A 4 29.28 -14.97 -46.62
N GLU A 5 30.18 -15.65 -45.92
CA GLU A 5 29.90 -16.36 -44.66
C GLU A 5 29.64 -15.37 -43.52
N LYS A 6 30.38 -14.25 -43.47
CA LYS A 6 30.15 -13.18 -42.50
C LYS A 6 28.79 -12.50 -42.70
N GLU A 7 28.39 -12.28 -43.95
CA GLU A 7 27.09 -11.71 -44.31
C GLU A 7 25.95 -12.65 -43.88
N LEU A 8 26.11 -13.96 -44.12
CA LEU A 8 25.16 -15.00 -43.73
C LEU A 8 25.00 -15.09 -42.20
N GLU A 9 26.10 -15.02 -41.46
CA GLU A 9 26.07 -15.06 -39.99
C GLU A 9 25.36 -13.83 -39.40
N LYS A 10 25.56 -12.65 -40.01
CA LYS A 10 24.86 -11.41 -39.64
C LYS A 10 23.36 -11.52 -39.90
N GLN A 11 22.96 -12.10 -41.04
CA GLN A 11 21.54 -12.32 -41.35
C GLN A 11 20.88 -13.32 -40.39
N LYS A 12 21.56 -14.40 -40.01
CA LYS A 12 21.06 -15.36 -39.01
C LYS A 12 20.81 -14.69 -37.66
N LYS A 13 21.77 -13.91 -37.14
CA LYS A 13 21.60 -13.16 -35.89
C LYS A 13 20.43 -12.17 -35.96
N LEU A 14 20.24 -11.50 -37.10
CA LEU A 14 19.11 -10.59 -37.30
C LEU A 14 17.76 -11.33 -37.28
N LEU A 15 17.72 -12.55 -37.84
CA LEU A 15 16.53 -13.39 -37.86
C LEU A 15 16.17 -13.87 -36.45
N GLU A 16 17.16 -14.31 -35.67
CA GLU A 16 16.99 -14.72 -34.27
C GLU A 16 16.44 -13.56 -33.41
N ILE A 17 16.96 -12.34 -33.60
CA ILE A 17 16.44 -11.14 -32.92
C ILE A 17 14.97 -10.89 -33.29
N LYS A 18 14.61 -10.99 -34.58
CA LYS A 18 13.23 -10.79 -35.03
C LYS A 18 12.30 -11.87 -34.50
N GLU A 19 12.73 -13.14 -34.48
CA GLU A 19 11.97 -14.24 -33.91
C GLU A 19 11.73 -14.04 -32.42
N HIS A 20 12.75 -13.59 -31.68
CA HIS A 20 12.62 -13.24 -30.27
C HIS A 20 11.65 -12.08 -30.05
N GLN A 21 11.71 -11.02 -30.87
CA GLN A 21 10.76 -9.89 -30.81
C GLN A 21 9.32 -10.32 -31.11
N ILE A 22 9.11 -11.22 -32.08
CA ILE A 22 7.80 -11.75 -32.41
C ILE A 22 7.28 -12.62 -31.26
N LYS A 23 8.10 -13.53 -30.70
CA LYS A 23 7.71 -14.33 -29.52
C LYS A 23 7.33 -13.45 -28.34
N ASN A 24 8.09 -12.39 -28.05
CA ASN A 24 7.72 -11.41 -27.02
C ASN A 24 6.37 -10.74 -27.34
N LYS A 25 6.14 -10.27 -28.57
CA LYS A 25 4.84 -9.67 -28.95
C LYS A 25 3.67 -10.66 -28.83
N THR A 26 3.87 -11.92 -29.18
CA THR A 26 2.84 -12.97 -29.06
C THR A 26 2.55 -13.30 -27.60
N ILE A 27 3.57 -13.32 -26.73
CA ILE A 27 3.41 -13.43 -25.28
C ILE A 27 2.63 -12.23 -24.73
N TRP A 28 2.98 -11.01 -25.15
CA TRP A 28 2.25 -9.78 -24.81
C TRP A 28 0.77 -9.84 -25.21
N LEU A 29 0.45 -10.32 -26.42
CA LEU A 29 -0.93 -10.46 -26.89
C LEU A 29 -1.68 -11.54 -26.10
N ALA A 30 -1.05 -12.68 -25.82
CA ALA A 30 -1.65 -13.76 -25.02
C ALA A 30 -1.97 -13.33 -23.58
N ILE A 31 -1.26 -12.32 -23.06
CA ILE A 31 -1.43 -11.79 -21.70
C ILE A 31 -2.42 -10.60 -21.66
N LEU A 32 -2.33 -9.68 -22.62
CA LEU A 32 -3.18 -8.47 -22.65
C LEU A 32 -4.62 -8.78 -23.06
N ILE A 33 -4.84 -9.75 -23.95
CA ILE A 33 -6.19 -10.08 -24.43
C ILE A 33 -7.09 -10.58 -23.27
N PRO A 34 -6.66 -11.53 -22.40
CA PRO A 34 -7.43 -11.92 -21.23
C PRO A 34 -7.67 -10.79 -20.23
N LEU A 35 -6.69 -9.88 -20.04
CA LEU A 35 -6.82 -8.71 -19.17
C LEU A 35 -7.89 -7.75 -19.69
N ILE A 36 -7.86 -7.44 -20.98
CA ILE A 36 -8.85 -6.58 -21.64
C ILE A 36 -10.23 -7.23 -21.60
N ILE A 37 -10.34 -8.54 -21.88
CA ILE A 37 -11.60 -9.27 -21.80
C ILE A 37 -12.16 -9.25 -20.37
N SER A 38 -11.32 -9.46 -19.35
CA SER A 38 -11.73 -9.40 -17.94
C SER A 38 -12.18 -7.99 -17.53
N LEU A 39 -11.44 -6.96 -17.95
CA LEU A 39 -11.77 -5.56 -17.66
C LEU A 39 -13.09 -5.15 -18.34
N VAL A 40 -13.25 -5.49 -19.62
CA VAL A 40 -14.48 -5.22 -20.39
C VAL A 40 -15.66 -5.98 -19.80
N SER A 41 -15.48 -7.23 -19.39
CA SER A 41 -16.52 -8.03 -18.73
C SER A 41 -16.95 -7.42 -17.39
N ASN A 42 -16.00 -6.90 -16.59
CA ASN A 42 -16.31 -6.26 -15.32
C ASN A 42 -17.02 -4.92 -15.51
N ILE A 43 -16.60 -4.11 -16.50
CA ILE A 43 -17.28 -2.87 -16.87
C ILE A 43 -18.71 -3.18 -17.36
N PHE A 44 -18.87 -4.21 -18.21
CA PHE A 44 -20.16 -4.62 -18.74
C PHE A 44 -21.10 -5.13 -17.64
N SER A 45 -20.60 -5.92 -16.69
CA SER A 45 -21.37 -6.39 -15.54
C SER A 45 -21.75 -5.25 -14.58
N TYR A 46 -20.85 -4.29 -14.35
CA TYR A 46 -21.13 -3.08 -13.57
C TYR A 46 -22.21 -2.20 -14.22
N ILE A 47 -22.19 -2.07 -15.55
CA ILE A 47 -23.21 -1.33 -16.30
C ILE A 47 -24.58 -2.04 -16.26
N ASN A 48 -24.59 -3.37 -16.26
CA ASN A 48 -25.82 -4.15 -16.38
C ASN A 48 -26.49 -4.53 -15.05
N ASN A 49 -25.92 -4.15 -13.89
CA ASN A 49 -26.52 -4.37 -12.56
C ASN A 49 -26.92 -5.84 -12.27
N GLU A 50 -26.32 -6.80 -12.98
CA GLU A 50 -26.37 -8.20 -12.59
C GLU A 50 -25.41 -8.41 -11.42
N ASP A 51 -25.87 -9.14 -10.39
CA ASP A 51 -25.13 -9.47 -9.17
C ASP A 51 -23.79 -10.09 -9.56
N SER A 52 -22.77 -9.24 -9.67
CA SER A 52 -21.54 -9.58 -10.34
C SER A 52 -20.77 -10.51 -9.42
N ASN A 53 -20.69 -11.78 -9.77
CA ASN A 53 -19.58 -12.62 -9.37
C ASN A 53 -18.30 -11.90 -9.82
N LYS A 54 -17.76 -11.02 -8.96
CA LYS A 54 -16.52 -10.27 -9.23
C LYS A 54 -15.47 -11.30 -9.62
N ARG A 55 -15.09 -11.30 -10.89
CA ARG A 55 -14.08 -12.23 -11.39
C ARG A 55 -12.75 -11.79 -10.80
N ILE A 56 -12.34 -12.49 -9.75
CA ILE A 56 -11.04 -12.32 -9.09
C ILE A 56 -9.96 -12.59 -10.13
N PHE A 57 -8.97 -11.71 -10.25
CA PHE A 57 -7.85 -11.96 -11.15
C PHE A 57 -7.05 -13.18 -10.67
N THR A 58 -6.65 -14.03 -11.62
CA THR A 58 -5.75 -15.13 -11.31
C THR A 58 -4.33 -14.62 -11.06
N ASN A 59 -3.50 -15.41 -10.35
CA ASN A 59 -2.15 -15.03 -9.96
C ASN A 59 -1.30 -14.58 -11.18
N ASN A 60 -1.40 -15.30 -12.30
CA ASN A 60 -0.68 -14.97 -13.53
C ASN A 60 -1.12 -13.63 -14.15
N GLN A 61 -2.39 -13.26 -14.00
CA GLN A 61 -2.91 -12.00 -14.52
C GLN A 61 -2.42 -10.81 -13.68
N ILE A 62 -2.25 -11.00 -12.39
CA ILE A 62 -1.78 -9.96 -11.46
C ILE A 62 -0.28 -9.74 -11.64
N SER A 63 0.53 -10.81 -11.71
CA SER A 63 1.97 -10.69 -11.98
C SER A 63 2.22 -9.92 -13.27
N ALA A 64 1.55 -10.30 -14.37
CA ALA A 64 1.66 -9.59 -15.64
C ALA A 64 1.21 -8.12 -15.59
N PHE A 65 0.16 -7.81 -14.82
CA PHE A 65 -0.32 -6.44 -14.66
C PHE A 65 0.69 -5.54 -13.94
N LEU A 66 1.48 -6.12 -13.03
CA LEU A 66 2.49 -5.43 -12.23
C LEU A 66 3.89 -5.43 -12.89
N GLU A 67 4.20 -6.42 -13.74
CA GLU A 67 5.46 -6.53 -14.50
C GLU A 67 5.67 -5.46 -15.57
N SER A 68 4.60 -4.74 -15.96
CA SER A 68 4.65 -3.73 -17.03
C SER A 68 5.32 -2.41 -16.62
N ASP A 69 5.61 -2.18 -15.34
CA ASP A 69 6.15 -0.91 -14.86
C ASP A 69 7.44 -1.11 -14.03
N GLU A 70 8.51 -0.42 -14.41
CA GLU A 70 9.78 -0.36 -13.63
C GLU A 70 9.66 0.57 -12.41
N GLU A 71 8.62 1.41 -12.35
CA GLU A 71 8.46 2.42 -11.31
C GLU A 71 7.54 1.96 -10.17
N TYR A 72 8.14 1.85 -8.99
CA TYR A 72 7.51 1.54 -7.70
C TYR A 72 6.17 2.27 -7.42
N TYR A 73 6.04 3.53 -7.87
CA TYR A 73 4.84 4.33 -7.65
C TYR A 73 3.62 3.81 -8.42
N GLU A 74 3.83 3.30 -9.64
CA GLU A 74 2.75 2.79 -10.49
C GLU A 74 2.28 1.41 -10.03
N VAL A 75 3.21 0.54 -9.60
CA VAL A 75 2.90 -0.73 -8.92
C VAL A 75 2.02 -0.49 -7.69
N ARG A 76 2.31 0.57 -6.91
CA ARG A 76 1.52 0.95 -5.72
C ARG A 76 0.10 1.40 -6.06
N LYS A 77 -0.08 2.20 -7.12
CA LYS A 77 -1.40 2.62 -7.59
C LYS A 77 -2.22 1.43 -8.09
N LYS A 78 -1.58 0.56 -8.87
CA LYS A 78 -2.19 -0.67 -9.42
C LYS A 78 -2.63 -1.60 -8.30
N MET A 79 -1.79 -1.81 -7.28
CA MET A 79 -2.13 -2.66 -6.15
C MET A 79 -3.26 -2.08 -5.28
N LYS A 80 -3.23 -0.75 -5.07
CA LYS A 80 -4.33 -0.03 -4.42
C LYS A 80 -5.64 -0.20 -5.19
N PHE A 81 -5.62 -0.02 -6.52
CA PHE A 81 -6.79 -0.23 -7.37
C PHE A 81 -7.33 -1.66 -7.27
N LEU A 82 -6.48 -2.68 -7.39
CA LEU A 82 -6.90 -4.09 -7.28
C LEU A 82 -7.52 -4.40 -5.91
N THR A 83 -7.01 -3.77 -4.86
CA THR A 83 -7.52 -3.91 -3.48
C THR A 83 -8.86 -3.21 -3.31
N ASP A 84 -8.96 -1.94 -3.70
CA ASP A 84 -10.17 -1.11 -3.59
C ASP A 84 -11.31 -1.67 -4.45
N ALA A 85 -10.99 -2.22 -5.62
CA ALA A 85 -11.94 -2.88 -6.51
C ALA A 85 -12.36 -4.28 -6.02
N GLY A 86 -11.72 -4.83 -4.98
CA GLY A 86 -12.02 -6.16 -4.46
C GLY A 86 -11.69 -7.30 -5.43
N LEU A 87 -10.68 -7.11 -6.28
CA LEU A 87 -10.28 -8.04 -7.34
C LEU A 87 -9.21 -9.05 -6.89
N LEU A 88 -8.80 -8.99 -5.62
CA LEU A 88 -7.88 -9.92 -4.97
C LEU A 88 -8.67 -10.95 -4.13
N GLY A 89 -8.59 -12.22 -4.51
CA GLY A 89 -9.25 -13.33 -3.81
C GLY A 89 -8.70 -13.58 -2.41
N GLU A 90 -9.47 -14.33 -1.59
CA GLU A 90 -9.09 -14.66 -0.21
C GLU A 90 -7.89 -15.61 -0.14
N ASP A 91 -7.84 -16.63 -1.01
CA ASP A 91 -6.74 -17.62 -1.07
C ASP A 91 -5.57 -17.21 -1.97
N SER A 92 -5.83 -16.33 -2.95
CA SER A 92 -4.84 -15.87 -3.93
C SER A 92 -3.75 -15.01 -3.28
N LYS A 93 -4.00 -14.48 -2.09
CA LYS A 93 -3.28 -13.36 -1.49
C LYS A 93 -1.94 -13.70 -0.81
N GLY A 94 -1.69 -14.99 -0.54
CA GLY A 94 -0.40 -15.50 -0.07
C GLY A 94 0.51 -15.88 -1.23
N GLU A 95 -0.03 -16.56 -2.24
CA GLU A 95 0.71 -17.00 -3.43
C GLU A 95 0.94 -15.88 -4.46
N ILE A 96 0.04 -14.88 -4.57
CA ILE A 96 0.32 -13.63 -5.30
C ILE A 96 1.46 -12.89 -4.61
N LEU A 97 1.51 -12.93 -3.28
CA LEU A 97 2.58 -12.32 -2.50
C LEU A 97 3.89 -13.07 -2.66
N GLU A 98 3.86 -14.41 -2.73
CA GLU A 98 5.02 -15.28 -2.97
C GLU A 98 5.51 -15.20 -4.43
N SER A 99 4.60 -15.07 -5.39
CA SER A 99 4.89 -14.80 -6.80
C SER A 99 5.47 -13.40 -6.98
N LEU A 100 4.91 -12.40 -6.28
CA LEU A 100 5.49 -11.07 -6.16
C LEU A 100 6.83 -11.11 -5.43
N GLU A 101 7.00 -11.83 -4.32
CA GLU A 101 8.30 -12.00 -3.65
C GLU A 101 9.33 -12.66 -4.58
N LYS A 102 8.92 -13.66 -5.37
CA LYS A 102 9.75 -14.39 -6.34
C LYS A 102 10.06 -13.61 -7.63
N HIS A 103 9.25 -12.61 -7.99
CA HIS A 103 9.47 -11.75 -9.17
C HIS A 103 9.95 -10.34 -8.81
N LEU A 104 9.75 -9.90 -7.57
CA LEU A 104 10.36 -8.71 -6.94
C LEU A 104 11.73 -9.04 -6.33
N THR A 105 12.22 -10.29 -6.44
CA THR A 105 13.63 -10.62 -6.22
C THR A 105 14.51 -9.95 -7.28
N SER A 106 14.71 -8.65 -7.11
CA SER A 106 16.00 -7.96 -7.05
C SER A 106 15.82 -6.46 -7.29
N TYR A 107 14.88 -5.80 -6.63
CA TYR A 107 15.18 -4.40 -6.30
C TYR A 107 16.21 -4.43 -5.17
N SER A 108 17.38 -3.85 -5.42
CA SER A 108 18.44 -3.71 -4.41
C SER A 108 17.99 -2.94 -3.16
N ASP A 109 16.79 -2.34 -3.16
CA ASP A 109 16.22 -1.51 -2.11
C ASP A 109 15.27 -2.22 -1.11
N HIS A 110 14.91 -3.49 -1.36
CA HIS A 110 14.00 -4.30 -0.53
C HIS A 110 12.64 -3.63 -0.20
N SER A 111 12.06 -2.93 -1.19
CA SER A 111 10.77 -2.24 -1.08
C SER A 111 9.54 -3.15 -0.83
N GLU A 112 9.69 -4.48 -0.98
CA GLU A 112 8.66 -5.50 -0.73
C GLU A 112 8.06 -5.44 0.69
N TYR A 113 8.89 -5.23 1.71
CA TYR A 113 8.43 -5.18 3.10
C TYR A 113 7.46 -4.03 3.34
N PHE A 114 7.66 -2.91 2.67
CA PHE A 114 6.73 -1.80 2.79
C PHE A 114 5.39 -2.14 2.15
N LEU A 115 5.39 -2.75 0.96
CA LEU A 115 4.16 -3.18 0.29
C LEU A 115 3.40 -4.23 1.11
N GLN A 116 4.11 -5.20 1.68
CA GLN A 116 3.50 -6.18 2.57
C GLN A 116 2.91 -5.52 3.82
N GLY A 117 3.58 -4.51 4.37
CA GLY A 117 3.07 -3.69 5.46
C GLY A 117 1.72 -3.05 5.11
N ASP A 118 1.64 -2.40 3.95
CA ASP A 118 0.41 -1.73 3.48
C ASP A 118 -0.74 -2.72 3.27
N ILE A 119 -0.46 -3.88 2.65
CA ILE A 119 -1.49 -4.90 2.39
C ILE A 119 -2.12 -5.38 3.70
N GLN A 120 -1.29 -5.66 4.69
CA GLN A 120 -1.76 -6.12 6.00
C GLN A 120 -2.55 -5.00 6.70
N PHE A 121 -2.08 -3.76 6.61
CA PHE A 121 -2.82 -2.63 7.17
C PHE A 121 -4.20 -2.43 6.50
N MET A 122 -4.28 -2.49 5.17
CA MET A 122 -5.55 -2.40 4.45
C MET A 122 -6.52 -3.53 4.83
N ARG A 123 -6.03 -4.75 5.06
CA ARG A 123 -6.85 -5.86 5.55
C ARG A 123 -7.41 -5.58 6.95
N ALA A 124 -6.58 -5.08 7.87
CA ALA A 124 -7.03 -4.71 9.21
C ALA A 124 -8.20 -3.72 9.14
N LEU A 125 -8.04 -2.64 8.35
CA LEU A 125 -9.09 -1.64 8.14
C LEU A 125 -10.36 -2.23 7.48
N LYS A 126 -10.20 -3.12 6.50
CA LYS A 126 -11.33 -3.78 5.83
C LYS A 126 -12.22 -4.51 6.83
N TYR A 127 -11.63 -5.32 7.71
CA TYR A 127 -12.39 -6.10 8.69
C TYR A 127 -12.89 -5.24 9.85
N GLN A 128 -12.15 -4.20 10.24
CA GLN A 128 -12.57 -3.24 11.25
C GLN A 128 -13.81 -2.43 10.81
N ASN A 129 -13.89 -2.08 9.53
CA ASN A 129 -14.97 -1.23 9.00
C ASN A 129 -16.17 -2.03 8.45
N ASN A 130 -16.08 -3.37 8.40
CA ASN A 130 -17.13 -4.19 7.80
C ASN A 130 -17.38 -5.48 8.60
N ASP A 131 -18.22 -5.31 9.63
CA ASP A 131 -18.65 -6.35 10.55
C ASP A 131 -19.40 -7.52 9.87
N SER A 132 -19.94 -7.32 8.66
CA SER A 132 -20.71 -8.35 7.94
C SER A 132 -19.82 -9.47 7.36
N LEU A 133 -18.53 -9.20 7.14
CA LEU A 133 -17.58 -10.15 6.53
C LEU A 133 -17.24 -11.30 7.49
N ILE A 134 -17.14 -11.01 8.78
CA ILE A 134 -16.87 -12.00 9.82
C ILE A 134 -17.87 -11.77 10.95
N LYS A 135 -18.93 -12.57 10.96
CA LYS A 135 -20.02 -12.48 11.94
C LYS A 135 -19.56 -12.79 13.37
N ASN A 136 -18.59 -13.68 13.54
CA ASN A 136 -18.05 -13.99 14.85
C ASN A 136 -17.06 -12.91 15.29
N LYS A 137 -17.44 -12.11 16.29
CA LYS A 137 -16.63 -11.01 16.83
C LYS A 137 -15.23 -11.45 17.25
N HIS A 138 -15.08 -12.56 17.97
CA HIS A 138 -13.76 -13.01 18.44
C HIS A 138 -12.83 -13.38 17.28
N VAL A 139 -13.36 -14.03 16.24
CA VAL A 139 -12.60 -14.35 15.03
C VAL A 139 -12.20 -13.07 14.31
N ARG A 140 -13.14 -12.13 14.16
CA ARG A 140 -12.89 -10.83 13.52
C ARG A 140 -11.80 -10.04 14.24
N ASP A 141 -11.90 -9.94 15.56
CA ASP A 141 -10.93 -9.20 16.37
C ASP A 141 -9.54 -9.83 16.25
N SER A 142 -9.45 -11.17 16.34
CA SER A 142 -8.20 -11.91 16.12
C SER A 142 -7.58 -11.64 14.74
N VAL A 143 -8.41 -11.62 13.68
CA VAL A 143 -7.97 -11.30 12.31
C VAL A 143 -7.47 -9.85 12.23
N ILE A 144 -8.20 -8.88 12.79
CA ILE A 144 -7.80 -7.47 12.78
C ILE A 144 -6.45 -7.29 13.48
N TYR A 145 -6.31 -7.81 14.70
CA TYR A 145 -5.05 -7.73 15.46
C TYR A 145 -3.88 -8.42 14.75
N THR A 146 -4.12 -9.57 14.12
CA THR A 146 -3.08 -10.29 13.36
C THR A 146 -2.60 -9.46 12.17
N ASN A 147 -3.52 -8.85 11.43
CA ASN A 147 -3.17 -7.98 10.31
C ASN A 147 -2.41 -6.72 10.78
N TYR A 148 -2.82 -6.09 11.89
CA TYR A 148 -2.06 -4.98 12.48
C TYR A 148 -0.64 -5.40 12.88
N LYS A 149 -0.47 -6.53 13.57
CA LYS A 149 0.86 -7.06 13.95
C LYS A 149 1.75 -7.33 12.73
N ASN A 150 1.18 -7.92 11.68
CA ASN A 150 1.90 -8.20 10.45
C ASN A 150 2.30 -6.91 9.71
N ALA A 151 1.43 -5.90 9.70
CA ALA A 151 1.75 -4.59 9.13
C ALA A 151 2.94 -3.94 9.87
N ILE A 152 2.90 -3.93 11.21
CA ILE A 152 3.99 -3.40 12.05
C ILE A 152 5.30 -4.13 11.78
N LYS A 153 5.28 -5.46 11.75
CA LYS A 153 6.47 -6.29 11.49
C LYS A 153 7.11 -5.94 10.15
N ASN A 154 6.32 -5.82 9.10
CA ASN A 154 6.81 -5.56 7.76
C ASN A 154 7.31 -4.11 7.59
N PHE A 155 6.60 -3.11 8.11
CA PHE A 155 7.12 -1.74 8.13
C PHE A 155 8.41 -1.60 8.97
N THR A 156 8.52 -2.34 10.07
CA THR A 156 9.76 -2.36 10.88
C THR A 156 10.94 -2.93 10.08
N LYS A 157 10.73 -4.01 9.32
CA LYS A 157 11.75 -4.53 8.39
C LYS A 157 12.11 -3.51 7.30
N SER A 158 11.12 -2.83 6.73
CA SER A 158 11.35 -1.77 5.73
C SER A 158 12.21 -0.62 6.29
N ILE A 159 11.97 -0.19 7.53
CA ILE A 159 12.79 0.83 8.22
C ILE A 159 14.22 0.33 8.43
N ALA A 160 14.41 -0.95 8.78
CA ALA A 160 15.74 -1.51 9.01
C ALA A 160 16.62 -1.41 7.76
N ILE A 161 16.01 -1.48 6.58
CA ILE A 161 16.70 -1.42 5.29
C ILE A 161 16.85 0.02 4.81
N ASN A 162 15.78 0.82 4.85
CA ASN A 162 15.81 2.25 4.52
C ASN A 162 15.40 3.10 5.73
N LYS A 163 16.40 3.43 6.55
CA LYS A 163 16.22 4.27 7.75
C LYS A 163 15.84 5.72 7.43
N ASN A 164 15.98 6.16 6.19
CA ASN A 164 15.63 7.51 5.74
C ASN A 164 14.29 7.54 4.97
N GLY A 165 13.56 6.42 4.95
CA GLY A 165 12.25 6.32 4.31
C GLY A 165 11.14 6.96 5.14
N TYR A 166 11.00 8.29 5.09
CA TYR A 166 9.98 9.03 5.86
C TYR A 166 8.54 8.48 5.66
N THR A 167 8.25 7.91 4.48
CA THR A 167 6.96 7.27 4.15
C THR A 167 6.67 6.07 5.05
N THR A 168 7.67 5.23 5.33
CA THR A 168 7.54 4.06 6.20
C THR A 168 7.26 4.46 7.64
N TYR A 169 7.98 5.46 8.15
CA TYR A 169 7.68 6.03 9.47
C TYR A 169 6.26 6.59 9.54
N ASN A 170 5.79 7.31 8.50
CA ASN A 170 4.43 7.85 8.49
C ASN A 170 3.37 6.74 8.46
N GLN A 171 3.57 5.69 7.66
CA GLN A 171 2.66 4.55 7.60
C GLN A 171 2.63 3.81 8.94
N LEU A 172 3.77 3.57 9.56
CA LEU A 172 3.83 2.91 10.86
C LEU A 172 3.12 3.73 11.94
N GLY A 173 3.31 5.06 11.96
CA GLY A 173 2.54 5.95 12.83
C GLY A 173 1.03 5.86 12.58
N THR A 174 0.61 5.72 11.33
CA THR A 174 -0.81 5.55 10.95
C THR A 174 -1.36 4.20 11.42
N VAL A 175 -0.57 3.13 11.29
CA VAL A 175 -0.91 1.79 11.78
C VAL A 175 -1.14 1.82 13.29
N TYR A 176 -0.20 2.40 14.05
CA TYR A 176 -0.32 2.52 15.51
C TYR A 176 -1.49 3.40 15.93
N TYR A 177 -1.75 4.51 15.24
CA TYR A 177 -2.91 5.36 15.51
C TYR A 177 -4.25 4.61 15.32
N ASN A 178 -4.40 3.85 14.23
CA ASN A 178 -5.64 3.09 14.00
C ASN A 178 -5.76 1.90 14.95
N LEU A 179 -4.65 1.26 15.31
CA LEU A 179 -4.63 0.22 16.33
C LEU A 179 -5.02 0.78 17.70
N ALA A 180 -4.56 1.98 18.05
CA ALA A 180 -4.95 2.68 19.29
C ALA A 180 -6.46 2.97 19.31
N LEU A 181 -7.01 3.49 18.21
CA LEU A 181 -8.46 3.72 18.08
C LEU A 181 -9.28 2.44 18.21
N TYR A 182 -8.77 1.33 17.65
CA TYR A 182 -9.48 0.05 17.65
C TYR A 182 -9.39 -0.70 18.98
N SER A 183 -8.26 -0.58 19.67
CA SER A 183 -7.97 -1.33 20.91
C SER A 183 -8.16 -0.51 22.19
N GLU A 184 -8.29 0.81 22.06
CA GLU A 184 -8.43 1.78 23.15
C GLU A 184 -7.24 1.79 24.14
N TYR A 185 -6.06 1.32 23.71
CA TYR A 185 -4.84 1.38 24.52
C TYR A 185 -3.98 2.62 24.21
N ASP A 186 -3.78 3.46 25.21
CA ASP A 186 -3.04 4.73 25.10
C ASP A 186 -1.59 4.59 24.62
N TYR A 187 -0.90 3.51 25.00
CA TYR A 187 0.52 3.32 24.63
C TYR A 187 0.72 3.24 23.10
N PHE A 188 -0.30 2.82 22.34
CA PHE A 188 -0.23 2.84 20.88
C PHE A 188 -0.28 4.25 20.30
N TYR A 189 -0.94 5.22 20.95
CA TYR A 189 -0.83 6.63 20.56
C TYR A 189 0.57 7.17 20.81
N GLU A 190 1.23 6.76 21.90
CA GLU A 190 2.62 7.15 22.17
C GLU A 190 3.58 6.60 21.10
N ASP A 191 3.41 5.34 20.70
CA ASP A 191 4.14 4.74 19.58
C ASP A 191 3.86 5.50 18.27
N ALA A 192 2.60 5.83 17.98
CA ALA A 192 2.24 6.60 16.80
C ALA A 192 2.97 7.95 16.77
N ILE A 193 2.98 8.69 17.89
CA ILE A 193 3.68 9.96 18.03
C ILE A 193 5.17 9.81 17.73
N LYS A 194 5.83 8.78 18.27
CA LYS A 194 7.25 8.49 18.03
C LYS A 194 7.56 8.32 16.54
N TYR A 195 6.72 7.57 15.81
CA TYR A 195 6.92 7.34 14.38
C TYR A 195 6.59 8.59 13.54
N TYR A 196 5.57 9.39 13.91
CA TYR A 196 5.32 10.67 13.26
C TYR A 196 6.47 11.67 13.47
N ASP A 197 7.04 11.73 14.67
CA ASP A 197 8.21 12.57 14.95
C ASP A 197 9.41 12.16 14.12
N SER A 198 9.65 10.85 13.99
CA SER A 198 10.71 10.31 13.13
C SER A 198 10.48 10.66 11.65
N SER A 199 9.25 10.51 11.15
CA SER A 199 8.90 10.88 9.78
C SER A 199 9.12 12.38 9.52
N TYR A 200 8.66 13.22 10.45
CA TYR A 200 8.78 14.67 10.37
C TYR A 200 10.24 15.14 10.42
N ALA A 201 11.07 14.53 11.26
CA ALA A 201 12.49 14.83 11.35
C ALA A 201 13.25 14.53 10.05
N ILE A 202 12.86 13.47 9.33
CA ILE A 202 13.44 13.14 8.02
C ILE A 202 12.93 14.09 6.94
N LYS A 203 11.61 14.31 6.88
CA LYS A 203 11.00 15.19 5.88
C LYS A 203 9.82 15.96 6.48
N PRO A 204 10.01 17.25 6.81
CA PRO A 204 8.94 18.10 7.31
C PRO A 204 7.77 18.15 6.32
N ARG A 205 6.62 17.67 6.77
CA ARG A 205 5.37 17.64 6.02
C ARG A 205 4.19 17.75 6.95
N ASP A 206 3.11 18.27 6.39
CA ASP A 206 1.86 18.53 7.09
C ASP A 206 1.20 17.28 7.72
N ASN A 207 1.27 16.14 7.01
CA ASN A 207 0.52 14.93 7.37
C ASN A 207 0.97 14.33 8.73
N PRO A 208 2.26 14.05 8.99
CA PRO A 208 2.73 13.57 10.29
C PRO A 208 2.36 14.49 11.46
N ILE A 209 2.51 15.82 11.31
CA ILE A 209 2.22 16.76 12.41
C ILE A 209 0.72 16.74 12.75
N PHE A 210 -0.14 16.67 11.73
CA PHE A 210 -1.58 16.61 11.93
C PHE A 210 -1.99 15.36 12.72
N TYR A 211 -1.49 14.17 12.35
CA TYR A 211 -1.84 12.95 13.07
C TYR A 211 -1.20 12.88 14.46
N LYS A 212 0.00 13.45 14.65
CA LYS A 212 0.56 13.65 15.99
C LYS A 212 -0.36 14.51 16.86
N ALA A 213 -0.89 15.61 16.33
CA ALA A 213 -1.87 16.44 17.02
C ALA A 213 -3.13 15.65 17.42
N LEU A 214 -3.62 14.76 16.56
CA LEU A 214 -4.74 13.86 16.90
C LEU A 214 -4.38 12.84 17.98
N CYS A 215 -3.17 12.28 17.96
CA CYS A 215 -2.74 11.36 19.03
C CYS A 215 -2.70 12.09 20.38
N LEU A 216 -2.15 13.31 20.42
CA LEU A 216 -2.13 14.13 21.63
C LEU A 216 -3.54 14.49 22.11
N TYR A 217 -4.48 14.69 21.17
CA TYR A 217 -5.89 14.86 21.48
C TYR A 217 -6.48 13.65 22.19
N GLN A 218 -6.30 12.46 21.60
CA GLN A 218 -6.83 11.22 22.17
C GLN A 218 -6.23 10.92 23.55
N LEU A 219 -4.95 11.26 23.75
CA LEU A 219 -4.27 11.13 25.05
C LEU A 219 -4.65 12.23 26.06
N GLY A 220 -5.38 13.27 25.66
CA GLY A 220 -5.68 14.41 26.53
C GLY A 220 -4.44 15.25 26.93
N ASP A 221 -3.30 15.12 26.24
CA ASP A 221 -2.06 15.83 26.58
C ASP A 221 -2.06 17.26 26.01
N CYS A 222 -2.88 18.11 26.65
CA CYS A 222 -3.03 19.52 26.29
C CYS A 222 -1.72 20.29 26.36
N LYS A 223 -0.79 19.92 27.25
CA LYS A 223 0.52 20.59 27.38
C LYS A 223 1.37 20.38 26.12
N LYS A 224 1.53 19.13 25.67
CA LYS A 224 2.26 18.82 24.44
C LYS A 224 1.52 19.34 23.21
N PHE A 225 0.19 19.28 23.18
CA PHE A 225 -0.62 19.79 22.08
C PHE A 225 -0.45 21.31 21.90
N ASN A 226 -0.57 22.09 22.98
CA ASN A 226 -0.38 23.55 22.94
C ASN A 226 1.05 23.93 22.54
N LYS A 227 2.06 23.14 22.93
CA LYS A 227 3.43 23.32 22.43
C LYS A 227 3.50 23.08 20.92
N LEU A 228 2.83 22.05 20.42
CA LEU A 228 2.79 21.71 18.99
C LEU A 228 2.08 22.79 18.16
N LEU A 229 0.99 23.40 18.65
CA LEU A 229 0.30 24.53 17.99
C LEU A 229 1.19 25.75 17.76
N LYS A 230 2.29 25.89 18.52
CA LYS A 230 3.25 26.97 18.26
C LYS A 230 4.02 26.75 16.95
N ASN A 231 4.01 25.55 16.36
CA ASN A 231 4.60 25.26 15.06
C ASN A 231 3.83 25.97 13.92
N LYS A 232 4.55 26.74 13.09
CA LYS A 232 3.99 27.51 11.97
C LYS A 232 3.24 26.64 10.96
N GLU A 233 3.77 25.46 10.62
CA GLU A 233 3.15 24.55 9.65
C GLU A 233 1.81 24.02 10.17
N LEU A 234 1.73 23.66 11.45
CA LEU A 234 0.47 23.24 12.05
C LEU A 234 -0.55 24.39 12.12
N ARG A 235 -0.12 25.65 12.29
CA ARG A 235 -1.02 26.81 12.22
C ARG A 235 -1.56 27.04 10.81
N GLU A 236 -0.77 26.84 9.77
CA GLU A 236 -1.27 26.91 8.40
C GLU A 236 -2.22 25.74 8.09
N LEU A 237 -1.95 24.55 8.62
CA LEU A 237 -2.86 23.41 8.52
C LEU A 237 -4.17 23.60 9.28
N SER A 238 -4.12 24.19 10.47
CA SER A 238 -5.32 24.49 11.24
C SER A 238 -6.19 25.51 10.52
N LYS A 239 -5.62 26.41 9.69
CA LYS A 239 -6.45 27.25 8.81
C LYS A 239 -7.17 26.44 7.72
N LYS A 240 -6.54 25.39 7.18
CA LYS A 240 -7.11 24.51 6.12
C LYS A 240 -8.08 23.44 6.66
N ARG A 241 -7.83 22.89 7.86
CA ARG A 241 -8.59 21.81 8.53
C ARG A 241 -9.24 22.30 9.83
N LYS A 242 -9.90 23.45 9.73
CA LYS A 242 -10.18 24.41 10.82
C LYS A 242 -11.15 23.98 11.92
N SER A 243 -12.01 22.98 11.70
CA SER A 243 -12.99 22.58 12.71
C SER A 243 -12.36 21.77 13.85
N LEU A 244 -11.68 20.68 13.51
CA LEU A 244 -11.25 19.67 14.48
C LEU A 244 -10.12 20.15 15.42
N LEU A 245 -9.08 20.79 14.88
CA LEU A 245 -7.96 21.31 15.67
C LEU A 245 -8.36 22.52 16.53
N LYS A 246 -9.34 23.31 16.07
CA LYS A 246 -9.87 24.46 16.81
C LYS A 246 -10.70 24.01 18.00
N GLN A 247 -11.58 23.02 17.80
CA GLN A 247 -12.38 22.43 18.86
C GLN A 247 -11.50 21.89 20.00
N TYR A 248 -10.39 21.22 19.68
CA TYR A 248 -9.50 20.73 20.73
C TYR A 248 -8.67 21.85 21.39
N SER A 249 -8.26 22.87 20.64
CA SER A 249 -7.62 24.05 21.26
C SER A 249 -8.53 24.75 22.26
N GLU A 250 -9.84 24.83 21.97
CA GLU A 250 -10.85 25.37 22.88
C GLU A 250 -11.06 24.47 24.10
N PHE A 251 -11.08 23.15 23.90
CA PHE A 251 -11.12 22.18 25.00
C PHE A 251 -9.92 22.34 25.95
N CYS A 252 -8.71 22.50 25.43
CA CYS A 252 -7.50 22.63 26.26
C CYS A 252 -7.33 23.98 26.98
N ILE A 253 -8.20 24.96 26.72
CA ILE A 253 -8.18 26.29 27.35
C ILE A 253 -9.18 26.37 28.51
N ASN A 254 -10.22 25.54 28.51
CA ASN A 254 -11.23 25.44 29.56
C ASN A 254 -10.84 24.41 30.63
#